data_AF-A0A7C1BMJ2-F1
#
_entry.id   AF-A0A7C1BMJ2-F1
#
_cell.length_a   1.000
_cell.length_b   1.000
_cell.length_c   1.000
_cell.angle_alpha   90.00
_cell.angle_beta   90.00
_cell.angle_gamma   90.00
#
_symmetry.space_group_name_H-M   'P 1'
#
loop_
_entity.id
_entity.type
_entity.pdbx_description
1 polymer ?
#
loop_
_entity_poly.entity_id
_entity_poly.type
_entity_poly.pdbx_seq_one_letter_code
_entity_poly.pdbx_strand_id
1 'polypeptide(L)'
;MVRPSTWKGHLRFAAERVEWEKEEDKKKIIQRLFGSESGEEKSLKGRIYFFPTFFEEEAKRDVITPLKRDTRTPVSGPISIEIMKSKAEGEFYLLYIPYPKEKDLREEEVKEDLKFLAEALKLMFYTYGFSAKKTSGFGVIEKLKEDNIEVHPGDKKDVFSILYTRVNNNVNHSV
;
A
#
# COMPACT_ATOMS: atom_id res chain seq x y z
N MET A 1 5.08 -10.75 10.40
CA MET A 1 3.99 -9.75 10.56
C MET A 1 4.43 -8.41 9.97
N VAL A 2 3.57 -7.75 9.22
CA VAL A 2 3.70 -6.33 8.85
C VAL A 2 2.95 -5.48 9.86
N ARG A 3 3.62 -4.48 10.45
CA ARG A 3 3.01 -3.60 11.46
C ARG A 3 2.11 -2.55 10.77
N PRO A 4 1.03 -2.07 11.43
CA PRO A 4 0.21 -0.97 10.92
C PRO A 4 1.01 0.28 10.52
N SER A 5 2.01 0.64 11.32
CA SER A 5 2.88 1.80 11.04
C SER A 5 3.73 1.61 9.78
N THR A 6 4.15 0.38 9.48
CA THR A 6 4.85 0.03 8.24
C THR A 6 3.93 0.27 7.05
N TRP A 7 2.72 -0.28 7.06
CA TRP A 7 1.74 -0.04 6.00
C TRP A 7 1.45 1.45 5.79
N LYS A 8 1.18 2.19 6.89
CA LYS A 8 0.94 3.64 6.83
C LYS A 8 2.10 4.39 6.20
N GLY A 9 3.34 4.10 6.60
CA GLY A 9 4.53 4.76 6.07
C GLY A 9 4.75 4.47 4.58
N HIS A 10 4.54 3.23 4.16
CA HIS A 10 4.66 2.84 2.75
C HIS A 10 3.56 3.42 1.88
N LEU A 11 2.32 3.42 2.34
CA LEU A 11 1.22 4.03 1.59
C LEU A 11 1.37 5.54 1.50
N ARG A 12 1.83 6.22 2.57
CA ARG A 12 2.13 7.65 2.51
C ARG A 12 3.22 7.95 1.49
N PHE A 13 4.29 7.15 1.48
CA PHE A 13 5.35 7.26 0.48
C PHE A 13 4.86 7.08 -0.97
N ALA A 14 3.93 6.15 -1.20
CA ALA A 14 3.32 5.93 -2.50
C ALA A 14 2.35 7.07 -2.88
N ALA A 15 1.58 7.59 -1.92
CA ALA A 15 0.68 8.72 -2.08
C ALA A 15 1.40 9.99 -2.56
N GLU A 16 2.59 10.28 -2.03
CA GLU A 16 3.43 11.39 -2.50
C GLU A 16 3.83 11.27 -3.99
N ARG A 17 3.71 10.09 -4.59
CA ARG A 17 4.08 9.79 -6.00
C ARG A 17 2.88 9.59 -6.91
N VAL A 18 1.66 9.72 -6.38
CA VAL A 18 0.47 9.77 -7.22
C VAL A 18 0.53 11.04 -8.07
N GLU A 19 0.37 10.88 -9.38
CA GLU A 19 0.13 11.98 -10.29
C GLU A 19 -1.32 12.45 -10.10
N TRP A 20 -1.50 13.73 -9.85
CA TRP A 20 -2.80 14.34 -9.59
C TRP A 20 -2.87 15.69 -10.29
N GLU A 21 -4.08 16.11 -10.69
CA GLU A 21 -4.27 17.32 -11.51
C GLU A 21 -3.67 18.58 -10.89
N LYS A 22 -3.77 18.71 -9.56
CA LYS A 22 -3.26 19.84 -8.80
C LYS A 22 -2.51 19.39 -7.57
N GLU A 23 -1.30 19.89 -7.40
CA GLU A 23 -0.42 19.54 -6.29
C GLU A 23 -0.99 20.03 -4.94
N GLU A 24 -1.70 21.17 -4.92
CA GLU A 24 -2.35 21.67 -3.72
C GLU A 24 -3.49 20.76 -3.25
N ASP A 25 -4.25 20.19 -4.18
CA ASP A 25 -5.37 19.30 -3.84
C ASP A 25 -4.85 17.93 -3.39
N LYS A 26 -3.80 17.41 -4.05
CA LYS A 26 -3.06 16.23 -3.59
C LYS A 26 -2.59 16.37 -2.15
N LYS A 27 -1.95 17.50 -1.79
CA LYS A 27 -1.49 17.75 -0.42
C LYS A 27 -2.64 17.73 0.59
N LYS A 28 -3.79 18.34 0.25
CA LYS A 28 -5.00 18.29 1.10
C LYS A 28 -5.49 16.87 1.27
N ILE A 29 -5.60 16.08 0.19
CA ILE A 29 -6.03 14.69 0.25
C ILE A 29 -5.09 13.86 1.15
N ILE A 30 -3.77 14.00 0.96
CA ILE A 30 -2.76 13.32 1.79
C ILE A 30 -2.93 13.70 3.26
N GLN A 31 -3.10 14.99 3.58
CA GLN A 31 -3.31 15.43 4.95
C GLN A 31 -4.60 14.88 5.56
N ARG A 32 -5.70 14.81 4.77
CA ARG A 32 -6.97 14.20 5.21
C ARG A 32 -6.80 12.71 5.49
N LEU A 33 -6.13 11.97 4.59
CA LEU A 33 -5.95 10.52 4.73
C LEU A 33 -5.02 10.17 5.90
N PHE A 34 -3.84 10.79 5.98
CA PHE A 34 -2.79 10.38 6.91
C PHE A 34 -2.73 11.17 8.22
N GLY A 35 -3.33 12.35 8.25
CA GLY A 35 -3.24 13.32 9.33
C GLY A 35 -2.05 14.27 9.19
N SER A 36 -1.95 15.22 10.11
CA SER A 36 -0.87 16.21 10.19
C SER A 36 0.48 15.56 10.52
N GLU A 37 1.57 16.23 10.17
CA GLU A 37 2.90 15.82 10.61
C GLU A 37 3.13 16.08 12.10
N SER A 38 4.07 15.34 12.68
CA SER A 38 4.47 15.51 14.07
C SER A 38 5.07 16.90 14.26
N GLY A 39 4.41 17.77 15.03
CA GLY A 39 4.87 19.13 15.31
C GLY A 39 3.96 20.25 14.80
N GLU A 40 2.88 19.95 14.07
CA GLU A 40 1.85 20.93 13.72
C GLU A 40 0.99 21.31 14.95
N GLU A 41 0.73 22.61 15.16
CA GLU A 41 -0.07 23.15 16.28
C GLU A 41 -1.47 22.53 16.41
N LYS A 42 -2.06 22.10 15.29
CA LYS A 42 -3.36 21.44 15.24
C LYS A 42 -3.20 20.01 14.74
N SER A 43 -3.24 19.03 15.66
CA SER A 43 -3.21 17.62 15.25
C SER A 43 -4.49 17.27 14.46
N LEU A 44 -4.34 16.96 13.17
CA LEU A 44 -5.38 16.36 12.35
C LEU A 44 -5.23 14.85 12.42
N LYS A 45 -6.24 14.14 12.94
CA LYS A 45 -6.31 12.68 12.81
C LYS A 45 -6.62 12.34 11.35
N GLY A 46 -5.81 11.45 10.77
CA GLY A 46 -6.04 10.93 9.43
C GLY A 46 -7.29 10.06 9.35
N ARG A 47 -7.88 9.98 8.15
CA ARG A 47 -9.08 9.18 7.84
C ARG A 47 -8.80 7.69 7.62
N ILE A 48 -7.53 7.24 7.54
CA ILE A 48 -7.22 5.81 7.34
C ILE A 48 -6.59 5.14 8.56
N TYR A 49 -6.96 3.89 8.76
CA TYR A 49 -6.49 3.00 9.82
C TYR A 49 -6.01 1.69 9.22
N PHE A 50 -4.90 1.17 9.74
CA PHE A 50 -4.31 -0.09 9.30
C PHE A 50 -4.35 -1.12 10.42
N PHE A 51 -4.51 -2.37 10.04
CA PHE A 51 -4.40 -3.52 10.93
C PHE A 51 -3.06 -4.25 10.67
N PRO A 52 -2.53 -4.98 11.67
CA PRO A 52 -1.37 -5.82 11.44
C PRO A 52 -1.72 -6.92 10.44
N THR A 53 -0.81 -7.17 9.49
CA THR A 53 -0.91 -8.32 8.59
C THR A 53 -0.02 -9.43 9.13
N PHE A 54 -0.62 -10.59 9.38
CA PHE A 54 0.08 -11.82 9.70
C PHE A 54 0.22 -12.65 8.43
N PHE A 55 1.30 -13.42 8.34
CA PHE A 55 1.53 -14.34 7.25
C PHE A 55 1.37 -15.75 7.80
N GLU A 56 0.86 -16.67 6.97
CA GLU A 56 0.74 -18.08 7.35
C GLU A 56 2.11 -18.74 7.48
N GLU A 57 3.06 -18.35 6.62
CA GLU A 57 4.41 -18.90 6.66
C GLU A 57 5.31 -18.18 7.66
N GLU A 58 6.25 -18.94 8.21
CA GLU A 58 7.32 -18.36 9.03
C GLU A 58 8.35 -17.62 8.17
N ALA A 59 8.86 -16.52 8.72
CA ALA A 59 9.97 -15.80 8.13
C ALA A 59 11.21 -16.69 8.05
N LYS A 60 11.93 -16.64 6.93
CA LYS A 60 13.15 -17.42 6.71
C LYS A 60 14.35 -16.51 6.75
N ARG A 61 15.47 -17.03 7.27
CA ARG A 61 16.76 -16.35 7.20
C ARG A 61 17.28 -16.40 5.77
N ASP A 62 17.62 -15.25 5.25
CA ASP A 62 18.35 -15.05 4.02
C ASP A 62 19.62 -14.23 4.29
N VAL A 63 20.57 -14.26 3.38
CA VAL A 63 21.90 -13.67 3.58
C VAL A 63 22.23 -12.76 2.42
N ILE A 64 22.54 -11.51 2.73
CA ILE A 64 23.01 -10.53 1.76
C ILE A 64 24.43 -10.13 2.08
N THR A 65 25.32 -10.27 1.10
CA THR A 65 26.70 -9.81 1.20
C THR A 65 26.87 -8.57 0.34
N PRO A 66 27.03 -7.37 0.94
CA PRO A 66 27.31 -6.15 0.17
C PRO A 66 28.64 -6.29 -0.58
N LEU A 67 28.61 -6.08 -1.90
CA LEU A 67 29.81 -6.17 -2.75
C LEU A 67 30.23 -4.79 -3.26
N LYS A 68 31.54 -4.57 -3.33
CA LYS A 68 32.15 -3.44 -4.02
C LYS A 68 31.80 -3.53 -5.51
N ARG A 69 31.30 -2.45 -6.11
CA ARG A 69 30.83 -2.47 -7.51
C ARG A 69 31.96 -2.66 -8.52
N ASP A 70 33.11 -2.10 -8.23
CA ASP A 70 34.34 -2.12 -9.02
C ASP A 70 35.05 -3.47 -8.95
N THR A 71 35.21 -4.05 -7.76
CA THR A 71 35.99 -5.28 -7.58
C THR A 71 35.16 -6.55 -7.37
N ARG A 72 33.83 -6.40 -7.22
CA ARG A 72 32.89 -7.46 -6.80
C ARG A 72 33.29 -8.18 -5.51
N THR A 73 34.12 -7.56 -4.69
CA THR A 73 34.62 -8.12 -3.42
C THR A 73 33.70 -7.70 -2.26
N PRO A 74 33.51 -8.53 -1.22
CA PRO A 74 32.72 -8.14 -0.06
C PRO A 74 33.21 -6.84 0.60
N VAL A 75 32.30 -5.88 0.79
CA VAL A 75 32.55 -4.64 1.55
C VAL A 75 32.48 -4.92 3.05
N SER A 76 31.60 -5.83 3.45
CA SER A 76 31.38 -6.27 4.81
C SER A 76 31.06 -7.76 4.84
N GLY A 77 31.04 -8.35 6.03
CA GLY A 77 30.57 -9.71 6.22
C GLY A 77 29.11 -9.89 5.80
N PRO A 78 28.66 -11.15 5.63
CA PRO A 78 27.29 -11.45 5.25
C PRO A 78 26.29 -10.95 6.31
N ILE A 79 25.24 -10.26 5.86
CA ILE A 79 24.18 -9.73 6.71
C ILE A 79 23.01 -10.70 6.64
N SER A 80 22.70 -11.36 7.77
CA SER A 80 21.50 -12.18 7.89
C SER A 80 20.27 -11.28 8.00
N ILE A 81 19.26 -11.55 7.18
CA ILE A 81 17.98 -10.87 7.20
C ILE A 81 16.85 -11.89 7.28
N GLU A 82 15.77 -11.53 7.96
CA GLU A 82 14.53 -12.31 7.90
C GLU A 82 13.68 -11.80 6.75
N ILE A 83 13.33 -12.70 5.84
CA ILE A 83 12.47 -12.41 4.70
C ILE A 83 11.27 -13.35 4.70
N MET A 84 10.14 -12.80 4.27
CA MET A 84 9.06 -13.62 3.75
C MET A 84 9.46 -14.08 2.36
N LYS A 85 9.35 -15.39 2.10
CA LYS A 85 9.59 -15.91 0.75
C LYS A 85 8.51 -15.37 -0.20
N SER A 86 8.84 -15.33 -1.48
CA SER A 86 7.84 -15.11 -2.54
C SER A 86 6.71 -16.12 -2.37
N LYS A 87 5.48 -15.66 -2.62
CA LYS A 87 4.21 -16.39 -2.47
C LYS A 87 3.70 -16.59 -1.04
N ALA A 88 4.34 -15.99 -0.04
CA ALA A 88 3.75 -15.94 1.28
C ALA A 88 2.45 -15.13 1.26
N GLU A 89 1.40 -15.67 1.87
CA GLU A 89 0.06 -15.08 1.85
C GLU A 89 -0.25 -14.38 3.17
N GLY A 90 -1.00 -13.30 3.10
CA GLY A 90 -1.43 -12.54 4.27
C GLY A 90 -2.52 -11.54 3.92
N GLU A 91 -3.41 -11.30 4.87
CA GLU A 91 -4.58 -10.44 4.67
C GLU A 91 -4.25 -8.98 5.03
N PHE A 92 -4.55 -8.08 4.10
CA PHE A 92 -4.38 -6.65 4.27
C PHE A 92 -5.73 -6.01 4.55
N TYR A 93 -5.86 -5.36 5.70
CA TYR A 93 -7.05 -4.60 6.07
C TYR A 93 -6.74 -3.12 6.22
N LEU A 94 -7.56 -2.30 5.58
CA LEU A 94 -7.55 -0.84 5.70
C LEU A 94 -8.98 -0.37 5.98
N LEU A 95 -9.12 0.46 7.02
CA LEU A 95 -10.39 1.08 7.40
C LEU A 95 -10.32 2.58 7.09
N TYR A 96 -11.24 3.05 6.26
CA TYR A 96 -11.45 4.48 5.98
C TYR A 96 -12.61 5.01 6.82
N ILE A 97 -12.36 6.04 7.63
CA ILE A 97 -13.35 6.73 8.44
C ILE A 97 -13.33 8.22 8.06
N PRO A 98 -14.35 8.72 7.37
CA PRO A 98 -14.47 10.15 7.11
C PRO A 98 -14.83 10.87 8.42
N TYR A 99 -13.87 11.54 9.06
CA TYR A 99 -14.16 12.36 10.23
C TYR A 99 -14.96 13.60 9.85
N PRO A 100 -16.16 13.81 10.43
CA PRO A 100 -16.83 15.10 10.33
C PRO A 100 -16.16 16.03 11.32
N LYS A 101 -15.29 16.95 10.85
CA LYS A 101 -14.72 17.95 11.78
C LYS A 101 -15.71 19.06 12.10
N GLU A 102 -16.57 19.46 11.16
CA GLU A 102 -17.62 20.45 11.40
C GLU A 102 -18.69 20.31 10.30
N LYS A 103 -19.86 19.79 10.66
CA LYS A 103 -21.18 19.81 9.98
C LYS A 103 -21.36 19.53 8.47
N ASP A 104 -20.35 19.44 7.62
CA ASP A 104 -20.53 19.04 6.22
C ASP A 104 -19.46 18.03 5.80
N LEU A 105 -19.71 16.75 6.06
CA LEU A 105 -19.03 15.70 5.32
C LEU A 105 -19.43 15.84 3.85
N ARG A 106 -18.54 16.39 3.03
CA ARG A 106 -18.80 16.54 1.60
C ARG A 106 -18.59 15.18 0.94
N GLU A 107 -19.66 14.62 0.38
CA GLU A 107 -19.56 13.34 -0.36
C GLU A 107 -18.49 13.39 -1.46
N GLU A 108 -18.29 14.56 -2.09
CA GLU A 108 -17.24 14.77 -3.08
C GLU A 108 -15.83 14.59 -2.50
N GLU A 109 -15.58 14.97 -1.25
CA GLU A 109 -14.28 14.69 -0.61
C GLU A 109 -14.09 13.19 -0.40
N VAL A 110 -15.15 12.46 -0.04
CA VAL A 110 -15.06 11.00 0.13
C VAL A 110 -14.77 10.34 -1.21
N LYS A 111 -15.44 10.76 -2.29
CA LYS A 111 -15.18 10.27 -3.65
C LYS A 111 -13.75 10.55 -4.07
N GLU A 112 -13.26 11.77 -3.83
CA GLU A 112 -11.89 12.18 -4.13
C GLU A 112 -10.86 11.38 -3.34
N ASP A 113 -11.06 11.27 -2.02
CA ASP A 113 -10.20 10.50 -1.11
C ASP A 113 -10.08 9.04 -1.56
N LEU A 114 -11.21 8.39 -1.88
CA LEU A 114 -11.23 6.97 -2.25
C LEU A 114 -10.57 6.73 -3.62
N LYS A 115 -10.79 7.61 -4.61
CA LYS A 115 -10.12 7.52 -5.92
C LYS A 115 -8.60 7.67 -5.76
N PHE A 116 -8.16 8.68 -5.01
CA PHE A 116 -6.75 8.91 -4.74
C PHE A 116 -6.14 7.74 -3.96
N LEU A 117 -6.85 7.23 -2.94
CA LEU A 117 -6.42 6.09 -2.15
C LEU A 117 -6.22 4.83 -3.01
N ALA A 118 -7.10 4.57 -3.97
CA ALA A 118 -6.96 3.46 -4.90
C ALA A 118 -5.65 3.58 -5.73
N GLU A 119 -5.34 4.76 -6.27
CA GLU A 119 -4.09 4.97 -7.02
C GLU A 119 -2.84 4.84 -6.12
N ALA A 120 -2.89 5.36 -4.90
CA ALA A 120 -1.82 5.19 -3.92
C ALA A 120 -1.59 3.72 -3.57
N LEU A 121 -2.67 2.95 -3.34
CA LEU A 121 -2.60 1.50 -3.07
C LEU A 121 -2.00 0.75 -4.26
N LYS A 122 -2.40 1.09 -5.49
CA LYS A 122 -1.85 0.50 -6.72
C LYS A 122 -0.34 0.70 -6.82
N LEU A 123 0.14 1.93 -6.59
CA LEU A 123 1.57 2.24 -6.58
C LEU A 123 2.30 1.51 -5.45
N MET A 124 1.72 1.46 -4.25
CA MET A 124 2.30 0.73 -3.12
C MET A 124 2.42 -0.77 -3.42
N PHE A 125 1.37 -1.39 -3.93
CA PHE A 125 1.34 -2.83 -4.18
C PHE A 125 2.20 -3.27 -5.36
N TYR A 126 2.20 -2.50 -6.46
CA TYR A 126 2.75 -2.98 -7.74
C TYR A 126 4.01 -2.24 -8.20
N THR A 127 4.44 -1.18 -7.50
CA THR A 127 5.61 -0.40 -7.92
C THR A 127 6.64 -0.24 -6.81
N TYR A 128 6.24 0.24 -5.63
CA TYR A 128 7.19 0.59 -4.57
C TYR A 128 7.33 -0.46 -3.47
N GLY A 129 6.31 -1.27 -3.28
CA GLY A 129 6.25 -2.28 -2.23
C GLY A 129 6.17 -1.73 -0.81
N PHE A 130 5.99 -2.65 0.14
CA PHE A 130 5.89 -2.37 1.58
C PHE A 130 7.10 -2.85 2.40
N SER A 131 8.27 -3.00 1.75
CA SER A 131 9.51 -3.44 2.40
C SER A 131 10.55 -2.32 2.57
N ALA A 132 11.51 -2.53 3.48
CA ALA A 132 12.64 -1.62 3.65
C ALA A 132 13.55 -1.52 2.40
N LYS A 133 13.55 -2.52 1.51
CA LYS A 133 14.44 -2.61 0.33
C LYS A 133 13.70 -2.40 -0.99
N LYS A 134 13.04 -1.25 -1.11
CA LYS A 134 12.20 -0.87 -2.26
C LYS A 134 12.94 -0.92 -3.62
N THR A 135 14.23 -0.58 -3.65
CA THR A 135 15.04 -0.53 -4.89
C THR A 135 15.48 -1.89 -5.41
N SER A 136 15.26 -2.98 -4.67
CA SER A 136 15.60 -4.34 -5.08
C SER A 136 14.36 -5.19 -5.42
N GLY A 137 13.19 -4.57 -5.59
CA GLY A 137 11.94 -5.26 -5.93
C GLY A 137 11.29 -6.01 -4.75
N PHE A 138 11.74 -5.77 -3.51
CA PHE A 138 11.18 -6.44 -2.34
C PHE A 138 9.87 -5.80 -1.90
N GLY A 139 8.88 -6.63 -1.57
CA GLY A 139 7.61 -6.21 -0.96
C GLY A 139 6.55 -5.72 -1.96
N VAL A 140 6.73 -5.95 -3.26
CA VAL A 140 5.61 -5.90 -4.22
C VAL A 140 4.80 -7.19 -4.13
N ILE A 141 3.52 -7.13 -4.45
CA ILE A 141 2.63 -8.29 -4.44
C ILE A 141 2.30 -8.75 -5.87
N GLU A 142 1.85 -9.99 -5.99
CA GLU A 142 1.26 -10.49 -7.22
C GLU A 142 -0.04 -9.75 -7.55
N LYS A 143 -0.39 -9.69 -8.84
CA LYS A 143 -1.60 -8.99 -9.27
C LYS A 143 -2.83 -9.66 -8.66
N LEU A 144 -3.58 -8.89 -7.88
CA LEU A 144 -4.81 -9.37 -7.25
C LEU A 144 -5.86 -9.72 -8.30
N LYS A 145 -6.61 -10.79 -8.06
CA LYS A 145 -7.85 -11.09 -8.78
C LYS A 145 -9.02 -10.42 -8.06
N GLU A 146 -10.15 -10.27 -8.75
CA GLU A 146 -11.34 -9.66 -8.16
C GLU A 146 -11.78 -10.34 -6.85
N ASP A 147 -11.70 -11.67 -6.80
CA ASP A 147 -12.09 -12.46 -5.61
C ASP A 147 -11.13 -12.27 -4.42
N ASN A 148 -9.97 -11.65 -4.64
CA ASN A 148 -9.02 -11.33 -3.56
C ASN A 148 -9.29 -9.95 -2.93
N ILE A 149 -10.28 -9.20 -3.40
CA ILE A 149 -10.59 -7.86 -2.89
C ILE A 149 -12.04 -7.79 -2.42
N GLU A 150 -12.18 -7.48 -1.13
CA GLU A 150 -13.45 -7.18 -0.49
C GLU A 150 -13.48 -5.70 -0.10
N VAL A 151 -14.56 -5.00 -0.49
CA VAL A 151 -14.78 -3.58 -0.17
C VAL A 151 -16.15 -3.42 0.44
N HIS A 152 -16.21 -2.80 1.61
CA HIS A 152 -17.46 -2.49 2.32
C HIS A 152 -17.58 -0.98 2.58
N PRO A 153 -18.72 -0.36 2.24
CA PRO A 153 -19.87 -0.94 1.53
C PRO A 153 -19.57 -1.26 0.05
N GLY A 154 -20.27 -2.27 -0.49
CA GLY A 154 -19.96 -2.85 -1.81
C GLY A 154 -20.15 -1.90 -3.00
N ASP A 155 -20.96 -0.85 -2.87
CA ASP A 155 -21.13 0.22 -3.87
C ASP A 155 -19.85 1.01 -4.14
N LYS A 156 -18.83 0.90 -3.26
CA LYS A 156 -17.52 1.51 -3.46
C LYS A 156 -16.50 0.59 -4.13
N LYS A 157 -16.83 -0.68 -4.39
CA LYS A 157 -15.89 -1.66 -4.96
C LYS A 157 -15.32 -1.22 -6.32
N ASP A 158 -16.13 -0.57 -7.16
CA ASP A 158 -15.72 -0.12 -8.49
C ASP A 158 -14.58 0.90 -8.46
N VAL A 159 -14.49 1.73 -7.40
CA VAL A 159 -13.39 2.70 -7.22
C VAL A 159 -12.05 1.98 -7.12
N PHE A 160 -12.04 0.77 -6.56
CA PHE A 160 -10.85 -0.04 -6.37
C PHE A 160 -10.61 -1.06 -7.48
N SER A 161 -11.37 -1.01 -8.57
CA SER A 161 -11.21 -1.90 -9.73
C SER A 161 -9.81 -1.88 -10.35
N ILE A 162 -9.09 -0.75 -10.24
CA ILE A 162 -7.70 -0.63 -10.71
C ILE A 162 -6.71 -1.55 -9.98
N LEU A 163 -7.09 -2.05 -8.80
CA LEU A 163 -6.25 -2.91 -7.98
C LEU A 163 -6.24 -4.35 -8.50
N TYR A 164 -7.29 -4.82 -9.18
CA TYR A 164 -7.44 -6.22 -9.53
C TYR A 164 -7.71 -6.45 -11.02
N THR A 165 -7.52 -7.69 -11.47
CA THR A 165 -7.99 -8.16 -12.78
C THR A 165 -9.32 -8.89 -12.64
N ARG A 166 -10.24 -8.62 -13.56
CA ARG A 166 -11.46 -9.41 -13.71
C ARG A 166 -11.12 -10.73 -14.37
N VAL A 167 -11.57 -11.84 -13.79
CA VAL A 167 -11.42 -13.16 -14.42
C VAL A 167 -12.44 -13.23 -15.56
N ASN A 168 -11.97 -13.15 -16.81
CA ASN A 168 -12.81 -13.47 -17.96
C ASN A 168 -13.03 -14.99 -17.97
N ASN A 169 -14.20 -15.46 -17.52
CA ASN A 169 -14.59 -16.87 -17.61
C ASN A 169 -14.93 -17.34 -19.06
N ASN A 170 -14.49 -16.60 -20.09
CA ASN A 170 -14.74 -16.94 -21.50
C ASN A 170 -13.59 -17.73 -22.13
N VAL A 171 -13.13 -18.81 -21.49
CA VAL A 171 -12.42 -19.87 -22.21
C VAL A 171 -13.39 -21.02 -22.36
N ASN A 172 -14.22 -20.95 -23.41
CA ASN A 172 -14.88 -22.14 -23.94
C ASN A 172 -13.78 -23.15 -24.28
N HIS A 173 -13.75 -24.28 -23.58
CA HIS A 173 -13.08 -25.47 -24.08
C HIS A 173 -13.82 -25.97 -25.33
N SER A 174 -13.29 -25.56 -26.47
CA SER A 174 -13.52 -26.09 -27.80
C SER A 174 -12.14 -25.99 -28.46
N VAL A 175 -11.43 -27.06 -28.79
CA VAL A 175 -11.80 -28.41 -29.29
C VAL A 175 -10.74 -29.40 -28.81
#